data_AF-A0A5C8T7U8-F1
#
_entry.id   AF-A0A5C8T7U8-F1
#
_cell.length_a   1.000
_cell.length_b   1.000
_cell.length_c   1.000
_cell.angle_alpha   90.00
_cell.angle_beta   90.00
_cell.angle_gamma   90.00
#
_symmetry.space_group_name_H-M   'P 1'
#
loop_
_entity.id
_entity.type
_entity.pdbx_description
1 polymer ?
#
loop_
_entity_poly.entity_id
_entity_poly.type
_entity_poly.pdbx_seq_one_letter_code
_entity_poly.pdbx_strand_id
1 'polypeptide(L)'
;MSTRPAISGTPSAVSVLALVRSIERHRPDAPAAIAFRTALARKGREAHAVGGAQALDALQREIATAESGRAETRAAVLTAAWSGLMPQRS
;
A
#
# COMPACT_ATOMS: atom_id res chain seq x y z
N MET A 1 -35.37 6.30 -3.85
CA MET A 1 -34.52 5.14 -3.49
C MET A 1 -33.19 5.33 -4.20
N SER A 2 -32.20 5.95 -3.56
CA SER A 2 -30.91 6.29 -4.20
C SER A 2 -29.91 5.19 -3.90
N THR A 3 -29.61 4.34 -4.88
CA THR A 3 -28.49 3.41 -4.85
C THR A 3 -27.20 4.22 -4.91
N ARG A 4 -26.66 4.51 -3.73
CA ARG A 4 -25.32 5.08 -3.57
C ARG A 4 -24.33 4.06 -4.17
N PRO A 5 -23.53 4.39 -5.18
CA PRO A 5 -22.54 3.44 -5.68
C PRO A 5 -21.57 3.16 -4.53
N ALA A 6 -21.44 1.88 -4.18
CA ALA A 6 -20.39 1.45 -3.28
C ALA A 6 -19.06 1.72 -4.00
N ILE A 7 -18.42 2.85 -3.69
CA ILE A 7 -16.98 3.03 -3.88
C ILE A 7 -16.25 2.09 -2.90
N SER A 8 -16.48 0.78 -3.00
CA SER A 8 -15.48 -0.20 -2.60
C SER A 8 -14.50 -0.32 -3.76
N GLY A 9 -13.76 0.78 -3.99
CA GLY A 9 -12.66 0.78 -4.93
C GLY A 9 -11.54 -0.03 -4.31
N THR A 10 -11.35 -1.26 -4.78
CA THR A 10 -10.19 -2.08 -4.44
C THR A 10 -8.93 -1.21 -4.55
N PRO A 11 -8.06 -1.18 -3.53
CA PRO A 11 -6.82 -0.42 -3.60
C PRO A 11 -6.04 -0.79 -4.87
N SER A 12 -5.64 0.20 -5.66
CA SER A 12 -4.87 0.00 -6.89
C SER A 12 -3.39 0.25 -6.67
N ALA A 13 -2.52 -0.41 -7.45
CA ALA A 13 -1.08 -0.19 -7.41
C ALA A 13 -0.69 1.28 -7.61
N VAL A 14 -1.41 2.02 -8.46
CA VAL A 14 -1.19 3.47 -8.68
C VAL A 14 -1.43 4.26 -7.39
N SER A 15 -2.54 3.99 -6.69
CA SER A 15 -2.87 4.70 -5.45
C SER A 15 -1.88 4.39 -4.32
N VAL A 16 -1.42 3.14 -4.24
CA VAL A 16 -0.41 2.70 -3.27
C VAL A 16 0.95 3.32 -3.59
N LEU A 17 1.36 3.31 -4.86
CA LEU A 17 2.61 3.93 -5.32
C LEU A 17 2.64 5.44 -5.07
N ALA A 18 1.51 6.14 -5.24
CA ALA A 18 1.42 7.56 -4.93
C ALA A 18 1.69 7.85 -3.45
N LEU A 19 1.17 7.03 -2.54
CA LEU A 19 1.44 7.13 -1.10
C LEU A 19 2.92 6.86 -0.79
N VAL A 20 3.51 5.82 -1.39
CA VAL A 20 4.93 5.49 -1.22
C VAL A 20 5.82 6.64 -1.68
N ARG A 21 5.58 7.20 -2.87
CA ARG A 21 6.30 8.36 -3.38
C ARG A 21 6.16 9.58 -2.47
N SER A 22 4.98 9.78 -1.86
CA SER A 22 4.79 10.85 -0.88
C SER A 22 5.57 10.62 0.41
N ILE A 23 5.66 9.38 0.90
CA ILE A 23 6.50 9.02 2.05
C ILE A 23 7.97 9.31 1.74
N GLU A 24 8.46 8.89 0.57
CA GLU A 24 9.85 9.08 0.11
C GLU A 24 10.27 10.55 0.01
N ARG A 25 9.32 11.48 -0.22
CA ARG A 25 9.59 12.92 -0.36
C ARG A 25 9.76 13.66 0.97
N HIS A 26 9.44 13.02 2.09
CA HIS A 26 9.45 13.67 3.40
C HIS A 26 10.46 13.02 4.34
N ARG A 27 10.96 13.81 5.31
CA ARG A 27 11.74 13.23 6.41
C ARG A 27 10.87 12.21 7.17
N PRO A 28 11.46 11.12 7.70
CA PRO A 28 10.69 10.08 8.35
C PRO A 28 9.80 10.57 9.51
N ASP A 29 10.25 11.58 10.25
CA ASP A 29 9.57 12.17 11.40
C ASP A 29 8.55 13.27 11.03
N ALA A 30 8.48 13.65 9.75
CA ALA A 30 7.56 14.70 9.32
C ALA A 30 6.08 14.26 9.51
N PRO A 31 5.20 15.13 10.03
CA PRO A 31 3.78 14.82 10.20
C PRO A 31 3.10 14.31 8.92
N ALA A 32 3.49 14.86 7.76
CA ALA A 32 3.00 14.40 6.46
C ALA A 32 3.40 12.94 6.17
N ALA A 33 4.66 12.56 6.43
CA ALA A 33 5.13 11.18 6.23
C ALA A 33 4.36 10.19 7.13
N ILE A 34 4.08 10.59 8.38
CA ILE A 34 3.27 9.80 9.31
C ILE A 34 1.85 9.61 8.77
N ALA A 35 1.21 10.69 8.30
CA ALA A 35 -0.13 10.63 7.72
C ALA A 35 -0.18 9.71 6.49
N PHE A 36 0.81 9.80 5.59
CA PHE A 36 0.88 8.93 4.42
C PHE A 36 1.12 7.46 4.79
N ARG A 37 1.94 7.16 5.79
CA ARG A 37 2.12 5.78 6.30
C ARG A 37 0.82 5.22 6.89
N THR A 38 0.07 6.03 7.64
CA THR A 38 -1.25 5.63 8.16
C THR A 38 -2.24 5.35 7.03
N ALA A 39 -2.26 6.18 5.99
CA ALA A 39 -3.08 5.95 4.80
C ALA A 39 -2.68 4.67 4.05
N LEU A 40 -1.37 4.41 3.94
CA LEU A 40 -0.82 3.21 3.30
C LEU A 40 -1.20 1.93 4.07
N ALA A 41 -1.14 1.97 5.40
CA ALA A 41 -1.60 0.88 6.25
C ALA A 41 -3.12 0.63 6.09
N ARG A 42 -3.92 1.70 5.97
CA ARG A 42 -5.37 1.57 5.69
C ARG A 42 -5.63 0.89 4.34
N LYS A 43 -4.91 1.29 3.29
CA LYS A 43 -5.00 0.65 1.97
C LYS A 43 -4.61 -0.82 2.00
N GLY A 44 -3.60 -1.19 2.79
CA GLY A 44 -3.26 -2.59 3.02
C GLY A 44 -4.42 -3.37 3.63
N ARG A 45 -5.05 -2.84 4.69
CA ARG A 45 -6.22 -3.49 5.32
C ARG A 45 -7.41 -3.60 4.36
N GLU A 46 -7.68 -2.55 3.57
CA GLU A 46 -8.73 -2.56 2.54
C GLU A 46 -8.48 -3.67 1.50
N ALA A 47 -7.25 -3.81 0.99
CA ALA A 47 -6.91 -4.85 0.02
C ALA A 47 -6.97 -6.25 0.64
N HIS A 48 -6.44 -6.41 1.86
CA HIS A 48 -6.48 -7.66 2.60
C HIS A 48 -7.91 -8.11 2.91
N ALA A 49 -8.83 -7.19 3.22
CA ALA A 49 -10.24 -7.53 3.45
C ALA A 49 -10.93 -8.09 2.19
N VAL A 50 -10.46 -7.72 0.99
CA VAL A 50 -11.05 -8.14 -0.29
C VAL A 50 -10.42 -9.44 -0.80
N GLY A 51 -9.10 -9.58 -0.75
CA GLY A 51 -8.38 -10.71 -1.36
C GLY A 51 -7.26 -11.29 -0.51
N GLY A 52 -7.25 -11.01 0.79
CA GLY A 52 -6.26 -11.51 1.74
C GLY A 52 -4.82 -11.10 1.40
N ALA A 53 -3.88 -11.92 1.83
CA ALA A 53 -2.46 -11.76 1.53
C ALA A 53 -2.15 -11.74 0.03
N GLN A 54 -2.90 -12.50 -0.78
CA GLN A 54 -2.67 -12.58 -2.23
C GLN A 54 -2.90 -11.23 -2.93
N ALA A 55 -3.88 -10.44 -2.46
CA ALA A 55 -4.09 -9.09 -2.98
C ALA A 55 -2.91 -8.15 -2.66
N LEU A 56 -2.30 -8.30 -1.48
CA LEU A 56 -1.10 -7.53 -1.11
C LEU A 56 0.10 -7.93 -1.96
N ASP A 57 0.31 -9.24 -2.19
CA ASP A 57 1.36 -9.75 -3.06
C ASP A 57 1.19 -9.30 -4.52
N ALA A 58 -0.05 -9.25 -5.02
CA ALA A 58 -0.34 -8.71 -6.35
C ALA A 58 0.04 -7.23 -6.44
N LEU A 59 -0.35 -6.41 -5.46
CA LEU A 59 0.01 -4.99 -5.40
C LEU A 59 1.52 -4.77 -5.35
N GLN A 60 2.26 -5.56 -4.56
CA GLN A 60 3.73 -5.47 -4.51
C GLN A 60 4.36 -5.81 -5.87
N ARG A 61 3.90 -6.86 -6.55
CA ARG A 61 4.40 -7.26 -7.87
C ARG A 61 4.10 -6.22 -8.95
N GLU A 62 2.91 -5.65 -8.95
CA GLU A 62 2.53 -4.57 -9.87
C GLU A 62 3.41 -3.32 -9.66
N ILE A 63 3.63 -2.92 -8.41
CA ILE A 63 4.49 -1.78 -8.06
C ILE A 63 5.95 -2.02 -8.46
N ALA A 64 6.47 -3.22 -8.20
CA ALA A 64 7.83 -3.61 -8.57
C ALA A 64 8.02 -3.61 -10.10
N THR A 65 7.01 -4.04 -10.85
CA THR A 65 7.03 -4.02 -12.32
C THR A 65 6.99 -2.60 -12.86
N ALA A 66 6.20 -1.71 -12.25
CA ALA A 66 6.04 -0.33 -12.69
C ALA A 66 7.33 0.51 -12.51
N GLU A 67 8.10 0.29 -11.44
CA GLU A 67 9.35 1.00 -11.19
C GLU A 67 10.41 0.09 -10.56
N SER A 68 11.03 -0.75 -11.39
CA SER A 68 12.01 -1.78 -10.97
C SER A 68 13.22 -1.22 -10.24
N GLY A 69 13.70 -0.02 -10.62
CA GLY A 69 14.87 0.61 -10.02
C GLY A 69 14.72 0.99 -8.53
N ARG A 70 13.50 0.96 -7.98
CA ARG A 70 13.22 1.17 -6.55
C ARG A 70 12.42 0.04 -5.91
N ALA A 71 12.30 -1.10 -6.59
CA ALA A 71 11.44 -2.20 -6.17
C ALA A 71 11.77 -2.67 -4.74
N GLU A 72 13.04 -2.83 -4.40
CA GLU A 72 13.48 -3.30 -3.07
C GLU A 72 13.16 -2.28 -1.96
N THR A 73 13.54 -1.01 -2.16
CA THR A 73 13.25 0.08 -1.20
C THR A 73 11.74 0.17 -0.92
N ARG A 74 10.92 0.05 -1.96
CA ARG A 74 9.47 0.16 -1.81
C ARG A 74 8.84 -1.11 -1.25
N ALA A 75 9.38 -2.28 -1.57
CA ALA A 75 8.99 -3.52 -0.91
C ALA A 75 9.21 -3.42 0.61
N ALA A 76 10.31 -2.82 1.07
CA ALA A 76 10.55 -2.58 2.49
C ALA A 76 9.50 -1.62 3.10
N VAL A 77 9.17 -0.51 2.43
CA VAL A 77 8.13 0.43 2.89
C VAL A 77 6.76 -0.26 2.99
N LEU A 78 6.39 -1.03 1.98
CA LEU A 78 5.12 -1.76 1.94
C LEU A 78 5.06 -2.85 3.01
N THR A 79 6.13 -3.62 3.17
CA THR A 79 6.24 -4.67 4.21
C THR A 79 6.12 -4.06 5.60
N ALA A 80 6.79 -2.94 5.87
CA ALA A 80 6.67 -2.25 7.15
C ALA A 80 5.24 -1.73 7.39
N ALA A 81 4.60 -1.15 6.37
CA ALA A 81 3.25 -0.60 6.49
C ALA A 81 2.16 -1.67 6.63
N TRP A 82 2.40 -2.89 6.11
CA TRP A 82 1.45 -4.00 6.10
C TRP A 82 1.86 -5.14 7.03
N SER A 83 2.75 -4.85 7.99
CA SER A 83 3.13 -5.81 9.03
C SER A 83 1.89 -6.39 9.73
N GLY A 84 1.85 -7.71 9.87
CA GLY A 84 0.71 -8.45 10.42
C GLY A 84 -0.42 -8.75 9.42
N LEU A 85 -0.37 -8.25 8.19
CA LEU A 85 -1.32 -8.59 7.10
C LEU A 85 -0.73 -9.56 6.07
N MET A 86 0.60 -9.68 6.02
CA MET A 86 1.29 -10.62 5.14
C MET A 86 1.81 -11.82 5.94
N PRO A 87 1.86 -13.02 5.34
CA PRO A 87 2.52 -14.16 5.96
C PRO A 87 3.96 -13.78 6.31
N GLN A 88 4.38 -14.09 7.54
CA GLN A 88 5.79 -13.98 7.91
C GLN A 88 6.55 -14.95 7.00
N ARG A 89 7.39 -14.45 6.09
CA ARG A 89 8.31 -15.32 5.37
C ARG A 89 9.41 -15.72 6.33
N SER A 90 9.23 -16.88 6.97
CA SER A 90 10.26 -17.62 7.71
C SER A 90 11.29 -18.20 6.77
#